data_AF-A0AAV9J108-F1
#
_entry.id   AF-A0AAV9J108-F1
#
_cell.length_a   1.000
_cell.length_b   1.000
_cell.length_c   1.000
_cell.angle_alpha   90.00
_cell.angle_beta   90.00
_cell.angle_gamma   90.00
#
_symmetry.space_group_name_H-M   'P 1'
#
loop_
_entity.id
_entity.type
_entity.pdbx_description
1 polymer ?
#
loop_
_entity_poly.entity_id
_entity_poly.type
_entity_poly.pdbx_seq_one_letter_code
_entity_poly.pdbx_strand_id
1 'polypeptide(L)'
;MDSPSPPADLEWSDSDVEDMLVDVEPRQLLPRVFQVEMRQLMYGFGDARQPREDSAALTEALLLEYVAAVVSRCVDVASTRGRRVPDVSDLRFLLRRDLRKLRRVNYLVAMKEVIDETTKKGKELESLGR
;
A
#
# COMPACT_ATOMS: atom_id res chain seq x y z
N MET A 1 18.33 23.18 19.23
CA MET A 1 17.21 23.68 18.41
C MET A 1 16.24 22.53 18.31
N ASP A 2 15.18 22.57 19.11
CA ASP A 2 14.14 21.54 19.13
C ASP A 2 13.28 21.70 17.88
N SER A 3 13.25 20.67 17.05
CA SER A 3 12.27 20.55 15.96
C SER A 3 10.88 20.42 16.58
N PRO A 4 9.88 21.19 16.14
CA PRO A 4 8.54 21.09 16.71
C PRO A 4 7.90 19.76 16.32
N SER A 5 7.35 19.05 17.31
CA SER A 5 6.48 17.90 17.09
C SER A 5 5.25 18.33 16.27
N PRO A 6 4.78 17.52 15.30
CA PRO A 6 3.57 17.85 14.56
C PRO A 6 2.35 17.87 15.51
N PRO A 7 1.35 18.73 15.28
CA PRO A 7 0.16 18.82 16.11
C PRO A 7 -0.60 17.49 16.16
N ALA A 8 -1.18 17.16 17.32
CA ALA A 8 -1.89 15.90 17.60
C ALA A 8 -3.22 15.75 16.83
N ASP A 9 -3.63 16.82 16.17
CA ASP A 9 -4.90 17.12 15.54
C ASP A 9 -4.80 17.23 14.01
N LEU A 10 -3.71 16.70 13.41
CA LEU A 10 -3.65 16.50 11.96
C LEU A 10 -4.62 15.39 11.54
N GLU A 11 -5.91 15.76 11.50
CA GLU A 11 -7.02 15.04 10.90
C GLU A 11 -6.83 15.06 9.40
N TRP A 12 -6.44 13.91 8.85
CA TRP A 12 -6.58 13.65 7.42
C TRP A 12 -7.93 12.92 7.24
N SER A 13 -8.96 13.70 6.94
CA SER A 13 -10.26 13.28 6.48
C SER A 13 -10.19 12.69 5.05
N ASP A 14 -11.25 11.99 4.61
CA ASP A 14 -11.36 11.57 3.21
C ASP A 14 -11.35 12.79 2.25
N SER A 15 -11.78 13.97 2.71
CA SER A 15 -11.63 15.22 1.97
C SER A 15 -10.17 15.68 1.83
N ASP A 16 -9.27 15.36 2.77
CA ASP A 16 -7.85 15.72 2.62
C ASP A 16 -7.10 14.77 1.69
N VAL A 17 -7.67 13.59 1.39
CA VAL A 17 -7.21 12.78 0.25
C VAL A 17 -7.71 13.39 -1.06
N GLU A 18 -8.96 13.87 -1.11
CA GLU A 18 -9.52 14.55 -2.29
C GLU A 18 -8.79 15.87 -2.60
N ASP A 19 -8.50 16.71 -1.60
CA ASP A 19 -7.78 17.99 -1.76
C ASP A 19 -6.32 17.81 -2.23
N MET A 20 -5.72 16.64 -2.02
CA MET A 20 -4.39 16.31 -2.53
C MET A 20 -4.38 15.76 -3.97
N LEU A 21 -5.53 15.34 -4.50
CA LEU A 21 -5.69 14.92 -5.90
C LEU A 21 -5.90 16.13 -6.84
N VAL A 22 -6.08 17.34 -6.28
CA VAL A 22 -6.49 18.53 -7.04
C VAL A 22 -5.38 19.08 -7.93
N ASP A 23 -4.12 18.81 -7.61
CA ASP A 23 -2.94 19.31 -8.36
C ASP A 23 -2.00 18.19 -8.86
N VAL A 24 -2.50 16.95 -9.00
CA VAL A 24 -1.76 15.91 -9.71
C VAL A 24 -2.02 16.09 -11.19
N GLU A 25 -1.17 16.90 -11.85
CA GLU A 25 -1.05 16.89 -13.32
C GLU A 25 -1.13 15.43 -13.78
N PRO A 26 -2.03 15.07 -14.71
CA PRO A 26 -2.16 13.70 -15.15
C PRO A 26 -0.78 13.29 -15.63
N ARG A 27 -0.12 12.42 -14.86
CA ARG A 27 1.17 11.82 -15.25
C ARG A 27 0.86 10.85 -16.37
N GLN A 28 0.53 11.43 -17.51
CA GLN A 28 0.58 10.78 -18.81
C GLN A 28 1.94 10.08 -18.84
N LEU A 29 1.95 8.81 -19.21
CA LEU A 29 3.14 8.01 -19.52
C LEU A 29 3.76 7.14 -18.41
N LEU A 30 3.08 6.82 -17.29
CA LEU A 30 3.50 5.60 -16.60
C LEU A 30 3.16 4.39 -17.50
N PRO A 31 4.15 3.54 -17.86
CA PRO A 31 3.89 2.37 -18.68
C PRO A 31 2.82 1.51 -17.99
N ARG A 32 1.90 0.96 -18.78
CA ARG A 32 0.85 0.06 -18.29
C ARG A 32 1.47 -1.27 -17.89
N VAL A 33 1.89 -1.39 -16.64
CA VAL A 33 2.65 -2.56 -16.16
C VAL A 33 1.72 -3.64 -15.60
N PHE A 34 0.51 -3.27 -15.15
CA PHE A 34 -0.34 -4.16 -14.34
C PHE A 34 -1.67 -4.54 -15.02
N GLN A 35 -1.81 -4.38 -16.34
CA GLN A 35 -3.09 -4.61 -17.03
C GLN A 35 -3.68 -6.01 -16.86
N VAL A 36 -2.83 -7.04 -16.76
CA VAL A 36 -3.30 -8.42 -16.57
C VAL A 36 -3.79 -8.61 -15.13
N GLU A 37 -2.98 -8.20 -14.17
CA GLU A 37 -3.22 -8.29 -12.74
C GLU A 37 -4.43 -7.43 -12.33
N MET A 38 -4.58 -6.24 -12.90
CA MET A 38 -5.71 -5.35 -12.66
C MET A 38 -7.02 -5.98 -13.10
N ARG A 39 -7.07 -6.63 -14.27
CA ARG A 39 -8.28 -7.35 -14.70
C ARG A 39 -8.60 -8.55 -13.80
N GLN A 40 -7.59 -9.29 -13.35
CA GLN A 40 -7.80 -10.38 -12.40
C GLN A 40 -8.32 -9.86 -11.05
N LEU A 41 -7.78 -8.74 -10.58
CA LEU A 41 -8.22 -8.08 -9.36
C LEU A 41 -9.65 -7.59 -9.50
N MET A 42 -10.00 -6.88 -10.57
CA MET A 42 -11.36 -6.42 -10.84
C MET A 42 -12.36 -7.58 -10.84
N TYR A 43 -12.05 -8.69 -11.52
CA TYR A 43 -12.88 -9.90 -11.46
C TYR A 43 -12.99 -10.47 -10.04
N GLY A 44 -11.89 -10.53 -9.29
CA GLY A 44 -11.90 -10.97 -7.88
C GLY A 44 -12.72 -10.07 -6.94
N PHE A 45 -12.90 -8.79 -7.30
CA PHE A 45 -13.78 -7.84 -6.62
C PHE A 45 -15.24 -7.89 -7.11
N GLY A 46 -15.56 -8.77 -8.07
CA GLY A 46 -16.92 -9.01 -8.56
C GLY A 46 -17.28 -8.29 -9.87
N ASP A 47 -16.30 -7.75 -10.59
CA ASP A 47 -16.52 -7.24 -11.95
C ASP A 47 -16.74 -8.40 -12.96
N ALA A 48 -16.98 -8.08 -14.22
CA ALA A 48 -17.18 -9.05 -15.29
C ALA A 48 -16.00 -10.03 -15.43
N ARG A 49 -16.28 -11.24 -15.92
CA ARG A 49 -15.25 -12.28 -16.22
C ARG A 49 -14.11 -11.76 -17.10
N GLN A 50 -14.40 -10.79 -17.97
CA GLN A 50 -13.43 -10.10 -18.78
C GLN A 50 -13.67 -8.59 -18.64
N PRO A 51 -13.05 -7.94 -17.63
CA PRO A 51 -13.21 -6.51 -17.42
C PRO A 51 -12.73 -5.72 -18.64
N ARG A 52 -13.41 -4.60 -18.91
CA ARG A 52 -13.08 -3.72 -20.04
C ARG A 52 -11.68 -3.16 -19.88
N GLU A 53 -10.92 -3.12 -20.97
CA GLU A 53 -9.55 -2.61 -20.98
C GLU A 53 -9.49 -1.13 -20.56
N ASP A 54 -10.40 -0.30 -21.05
CA ASP A 54 -10.48 1.12 -20.67
C ASP A 54 -10.70 1.30 -19.16
N SER A 55 -11.58 0.49 -18.57
CA SER A 55 -11.89 0.50 -17.14
C SER A 55 -10.71 0.02 -16.31
N ALA A 56 -10.04 -1.06 -16.74
CA ALA A 56 -8.82 -1.55 -16.09
C ALA A 56 -7.70 -0.51 -16.14
N ALA A 57 -7.55 0.18 -17.27
CA ALA A 57 -6.57 1.25 -17.43
C ALA A 57 -6.84 2.47 -16.54
N LEU A 58 -8.09 2.90 -16.44
CA LEU A 58 -8.45 3.98 -15.53
C LEU A 58 -8.22 3.57 -14.08
N THR A 59 -8.60 2.34 -13.72
CA THR A 59 -8.41 1.82 -12.35
C THR A 59 -6.93 1.70 -12.01
N GLU A 60 -6.08 1.28 -12.96
CA GLU A 60 -4.62 1.25 -12.80
C GLU A 60 -4.07 2.66 -12.52
N ALA A 61 -4.51 3.68 -13.27
CA ALA A 61 -4.09 5.06 -13.06
C ALA A 61 -4.47 5.57 -11.65
N LEU A 62 -5.73 5.38 -11.24
CA LEU A 62 -6.22 5.77 -9.91
C LEU A 62 -5.48 5.03 -8.79
N LEU A 63 -5.18 3.75 -8.98
CA LEU A 63 -4.44 2.95 -8.00
C LEU A 63 -3.01 3.48 -7.82
N LEU A 64 -2.30 3.76 -8.92
CA LEU A 64 -0.93 4.26 -8.86
C LEU A 64 -0.86 5.61 -8.15
N GLU A 65 -1.79 6.50 -8.44
CA GLU A 65 -1.92 7.80 -7.78
C GLU A 65 -2.15 7.64 -6.27
N TYR A 66 -3.13 6.81 -5.88
CA TYR A 66 -3.41 6.53 -4.49
C TYR A 66 -2.20 5.94 -3.75
N VAL A 67 -1.54 4.93 -4.34
CA VAL A 67 -0.36 4.29 -3.71
C VAL A 67 0.79 5.28 -3.56
N ALA A 68 1.06 6.11 -4.57
CA ALA A 68 2.09 7.14 -4.50
C ALA A 68 1.80 8.15 -3.37
N ALA A 69 0.56 8.61 -3.25
CA ALA A 69 0.15 9.51 -2.17
C ALA A 69 0.32 8.87 -0.78
N VAL A 70 -0.13 7.63 -0.61
CA VAL A 70 0.03 6.90 0.67
C VAL A 70 1.50 6.71 1.03
N VAL A 71 2.35 6.32 0.08
CA VAL A 71 3.79 6.12 0.32
C VAL A 71 4.46 7.45 0.66
N SER A 72 4.11 8.55 -0.01
CA SER A 72 4.62 9.89 0.33
C SER A 72 4.35 10.23 1.80
N ARG A 73 3.13 9.99 2.28
CA ARG A 73 2.79 10.24 3.70
C ARG A 73 3.57 9.32 4.64
N CYS A 74 3.82 8.07 4.26
CA CYS A 74 4.69 7.18 5.04
C CYS A 74 6.12 7.74 5.14
N VAL A 75 6.64 8.35 4.07
CA VAL A 75 7.95 9.03 4.08
C VAL A 75 7.94 10.19 5.07
N ASP A 76 6.88 11.00 5.13
CA ASP A 76 6.79 12.12 6.08
C ASP A 76 6.80 11.64 7.55
N VAL A 77 6.09 10.54 7.82
CA VAL A 77 6.09 9.88 9.15
C VAL A 77 7.49 9.35 9.48
N ALA A 78 8.16 8.70 8.52
CA ALA A 78 9.52 8.21 8.69
C ALA A 78 10.51 9.37 8.95
N SER A 79 10.36 10.48 8.22
CA SER A 79 11.20 11.67 8.34
C SER A 79 11.04 12.34 9.71
N THR A 80 9.82 12.40 10.24
CA THR A 80 9.55 12.87 11.61
C THR A 80 10.30 12.04 12.66
N ARG A 81 10.59 10.76 12.36
CA ARG A 81 11.37 9.84 13.18
C ARG A 81 12.87 9.81 12.83
N GLY A 82 13.33 10.74 11.98
CA GLY A 82 14.72 10.82 11.52
C GLY A 82 15.14 9.77 10.50
N ARG A 83 14.19 9.04 9.90
CA ARG A 83 14.45 8.02 8.86
C ARG A 83 14.08 8.55 7.48
N ARG A 84 14.91 8.25 6.47
CA ARG A 84 14.62 8.61 5.06
C ARG A 84 13.77 7.58 4.32
N VAL A 85 13.82 6.32 4.75
CA VAL A 85 13.11 5.20 4.11
C VAL A 85 11.96 4.78 5.02
N PRO A 86 10.71 4.76 4.51
CA PRO A 86 9.56 4.31 5.28
C PRO A 86 9.58 2.80 5.43
N ASP A 87 9.03 2.32 6.54
CA ASP A 87 8.82 0.90 6.82
C ASP A 87 7.33 0.60 7.09
N VAL A 88 7.03 -0.68 7.35
CA VAL A 88 5.66 -1.13 7.64
C VAL A 88 5.10 -0.52 8.94
N SER A 89 5.96 -0.08 9.87
CA SER A 89 5.51 0.62 11.09
C SER A 89 4.95 2.01 10.77
N ASP A 90 5.47 2.69 9.75
CA ASP A 90 4.99 4.00 9.32
C ASP A 90 3.61 3.87 8.65
N LEU A 91 3.42 2.84 7.82
CA LEU A 91 2.09 2.52 7.26
C LEU A 91 1.07 2.16 8.34
N ARG A 92 1.47 1.36 9.34
CA ARG A 92 0.59 1.04 10.50
C ARG A 92 0.22 2.30 11.29
N PHE A 93 1.15 3.23 11.44
CA PHE A 93 0.89 4.50 12.12
C PHE A 93 -0.09 5.38 11.34
N LEU A 94 0.01 5.41 10.02
CA LEU A 94 -0.92 6.11 9.13
C LEU A 94 -2.34 5.52 9.22
N LEU A 95 -2.44 4.19 9.26
CA LEU A 95 -3.72 3.48 9.33
C LEU A 95 -4.33 3.40 10.74
N ARG A 96 -3.76 4.06 11.76
CA ARG A 96 -4.17 3.91 13.17
C ARG A 96 -5.65 4.22 13.46
N ARG A 97 -6.28 5.02 12.60
CA ARG A 97 -7.69 5.40 12.70
C ARG A 97 -8.63 4.44 11.95
N ASP A 98 -8.14 3.73 10.93
CA ASP A 98 -8.90 2.69 10.23
C ASP A 98 -8.54 1.31 10.80
N LEU A 99 -9.26 0.92 11.85
CA LEU A 99 -9.03 -0.35 12.54
C LEU A 99 -9.22 -1.58 11.65
N ARG A 100 -10.04 -1.49 10.60
CA ARG A 100 -10.26 -2.62 9.67
C ARG A 100 -9.02 -2.82 8.81
N LYS A 101 -8.52 -1.76 8.18
CA LYS A 101 -7.29 -1.80 7.37
C LYS A 101 -6.07 -2.16 8.24
N LEU A 102 -5.97 -1.59 9.43
CA LEU A 102 -4.86 -1.89 10.36
C LEU A 102 -4.82 -3.37 10.76
N ARG A 103 -5.97 -3.95 11.13
CA ARG A 103 -6.07 -5.39 11.46
C ARG A 103 -5.66 -6.25 10.27
N ARG A 104 -6.10 -5.89 9.06
CA ARG A 104 -5.76 -6.60 7.83
C ARG A 104 -4.25 -6.59 7.57
N VAL A 105 -3.59 -5.44 7.74
CA VAL A 105 -2.13 -5.32 7.60
C VAL A 105 -1.40 -6.19 8.62
N ASN A 106 -1.78 -6.12 9.89
CA ASN A 106 -1.15 -6.92 10.95
C ASN A 106 -1.28 -8.43 10.66
N TYR A 107 -2.46 -8.87 10.22
CA TYR A 107 -2.68 -10.26 9.85
C TYR A 107 -1.80 -10.69 8.66
N LEU A 108 -1.70 -9.86 7.62
CA LEU A 108 -0.90 -10.18 6.42
C LEU A 108 0.59 -10.28 6.74
N VAL A 109 1.12 -9.39 7.57
CA VAL A 109 2.53 -9.44 8.02
C VAL A 109 2.79 -10.71 8.82
N ALA A 110 1.93 -11.02 9.81
CA ALA A 110 2.07 -12.23 10.61
C ALA A 110 1.98 -13.51 9.75
N MET A 111 1.05 -13.55 8.79
CA MET A 111 0.91 -14.70 7.90
C MET A 111 2.12 -14.86 6.97
N LYS A 112 2.70 -13.75 6.51
CA LYS A 112 3.93 -13.78 5.72
C LYS A 112 5.09 -14.39 6.52
N GLU A 113 5.24 -14.01 7.79
CA GLU A 113 6.25 -14.60 8.67
C GLU A 113 6.06 -16.12 8.81
N VAL A 114 4.81 -16.57 9.01
CA VAL A 114 4.48 -18.01 9.08
C VAL A 114 4.84 -18.75 7.78
N ILE A 115 4.52 -18.17 6.62
CA ILE A 115 4.86 -18.75 5.31
C ILE A 115 6.38 -18.82 5.13
N ASP A 116 7.10 -17.75 5.46
CA ASP A 116 8.56 -17.68 5.34
C ASP A 116 9.24 -18.72 6.23
N GLU A 117 8.79 -18.89 7.49
CA GLU A 117 9.27 -19.92 8.40
C GLU A 117 8.98 -21.35 7.92
N THR A 118 7.76 -21.60 7.45
CA THR A 118 7.35 -22.92 6.95
C THR A 118 8.14 -23.30 5.70
N THR A 119 8.33 -22.35 4.79
CA THR A 119 9.12 -22.54 3.56
C THR A 119 10.59 -22.83 3.89
N LYS A 120 11.16 -22.16 4.90
CA LYS A 120 12.52 -22.41 5.35
C LYS A 120 12.69 -23.82 5.91
N LYS A 121 11.81 -24.23 6.82
CA LYS A 121 11.81 -25.59 7.40
C LYS A 121 11.64 -26.67 6.33
N GLY A 122 10.78 -26.44 5.33
CA GLY A 122 10.59 -27.35 4.19
C GLY A 122 11.91 -27.58 3.43
N LYS A 123 12.62 -26.51 3.09
CA LYS A 123 13.93 -26.60 2.41
C LYS A 123 14.99 -27.30 3.26
N GLU A 124 15.00 -27.08 4.57
CA GLU A 124 15.91 -27.77 5.50
C GLU A 124 15.66 -29.28 5.50
N LEU A 125 14.40 -29.71 5.52
CA LEU A 125 14.02 -31.14 5.44
C LEU A 125 14.44 -31.79 4.11
N GLU A 126 14.21 -31.10 2.99
CA GLU A 126 14.67 -31.57 1.66
C GLU A 126 16.20 -31.71 1.61
N SER A 127 16.93 -30.78 2.23
CA SER A 127 18.40 -30.83 2.28
C SER A 127 18.95 -31.95 3.18
N LEU A 128 18.14 -32.46 4.11
CA LEU A 128 18.50 -33.58 4.98
C LEU A 128 18.23 -34.96 4.36
N GLY A 129 17.71 -35.02 3.12
CA GLY A 129 17.59 -36.26 2.37
C GLY A 129 16.60 -37.27 2.98
N ARG A 130 15.35 -36.85 3.19
CA ARG A 130 14.19 -37.77 3.26
C ARG A 130 13.17 -37.40 2.22
#